data_AF-A0A1B9SFH6-F1
#
_entry.id   AF-A0A1B9SFH6-F1
#
_cell.length_a   1.000
_cell.length_b   1.000
_cell.length_c   1.000
_cell.angle_alpha   90.00
_cell.angle_beta   90.00
_cell.angle_gamma   90.00
#
_symmetry.space_group_name_H-M   'P 1'
#
loop_
_entity.id
_entity.type
_entity.pdbx_description
1 polymer ?
#
loop_
_entity_poly.entity_id
_entity_poly.type
_entity_poly.pdbx_seq_one_letter_code
_entity_poly.pdbx_strand_id
1 'polypeptide(L)'
;MKLNKLLLGIAAVCAIASSTYAQTTSGAIEQLPIRTLTHVLGHDGGGLVGREPVTDFLKPGSTSPATGNVAAWGASGNLITDGGKPLPSGAIVGTTDIQTIPNKTLPAPVITNGASFNGSTSGTTILQPSATASGTLTLPAATDTLLGAATPAVVTNKSIDASQINSGTLNLARLGNAPPFSLLCNTTASSATPTYCNNLIAQETTNTPNQAASFSFQRISTYTGGTAGFENAALRAINLTSAGNANYEDGFLSILKNYATFSTGAQNTAGRFVAQGNSDGSIWSLANETVDFTGVADPSAPRIGIEQIVSGNGTDANKARVGLDVVASRPSAGGVYSGANMTLGTGIRVVGQVADVGHARVSRGLVFGAASSPTDFDAAIDTTNATFSFGGAAILMAQGQRISFTGTNDRTLDFTSGFLNYRVAGAPKVQISDAGGILAQASIVQPLATPASSTATCTQGTIQADASFVYVCVAANTWKRTALTSF
;
A
#
# COMPACT_ATOMS: atom_id res chain seq x y z
N MET A 1 -162.80 10.34 35.45
CA MET A 1 -162.01 11.11 34.47
C MET A 1 -161.47 10.11 33.44
N LYS A 2 -162.12 9.95 32.26
CA LYS A 2 -161.72 10.55 30.96
C LYS A 2 -160.19 10.45 30.76
N LEU A 3 -159.63 9.72 29.80
CA LEU A 3 -160.01 9.69 28.38
C LEU A 3 -159.33 8.51 27.63
N ASN A 4 -160.16 7.71 26.94
CA ASN A 4 -160.02 7.16 25.58
C ASN A 4 -158.80 6.28 25.18
N LYS A 5 -158.98 4.96 24.97
CA LYS A 5 -159.50 4.29 23.73
C LYS A 5 -158.40 4.26 22.62
N LEU A 6 -158.12 3.17 21.90
CA LEU A 6 -159.08 2.34 21.19
C LEU A 6 -158.36 1.19 20.42
N LEU A 7 -158.97 -0.01 20.42
CA LEU A 7 -159.07 -1.01 19.32
C LEU A 7 -157.79 -1.71 18.78
N LEU A 8 -157.78 -2.94 18.27
CA LEU A 8 -158.67 -4.13 18.20
C LEU A 8 -157.93 -5.15 17.31
N GLY A 9 -158.23 -6.45 17.42
CA GLY A 9 -157.98 -7.41 16.33
C GLY A 9 -157.47 -8.78 16.80
N ILE A 10 -158.33 -9.65 17.37
CA ILE A 10 -158.94 -10.82 16.68
C ILE A 10 -157.95 -12.02 16.64
N ALA A 11 -158.09 -12.99 17.56
CA ALA A 11 -158.83 -14.26 17.41
C ALA A 11 -158.00 -15.34 16.69
N ALA A 12 -158.11 -16.64 16.91
CA ALA A 12 -158.67 -17.56 17.89
C ALA A 12 -158.39 -18.97 17.31
N VAL A 13 -158.60 -20.03 18.10
CA VAL A 13 -158.85 -21.44 17.67
C VAL A 13 -157.60 -22.21 17.23
N CYS A 14 -157.09 -23.12 18.08
CA CYS A 14 -157.49 -24.53 18.25
C CYS A 14 -157.19 -25.45 17.05
N ALA A 15 -156.19 -26.30 17.28
CA ALA A 15 -156.27 -27.77 17.25
C ALA A 15 -155.98 -28.55 15.94
N ILE A 16 -155.24 -29.64 16.21
CA ILE A 16 -155.15 -30.96 15.54
C ILE A 16 -154.07 -31.15 14.46
N ALA A 17 -153.36 -32.27 14.64
CA ALA A 17 -152.09 -32.70 14.10
C ALA A 17 -152.11 -33.32 12.68
N SER A 18 -150.96 -33.31 11.98
CA SER A 18 -150.17 -34.51 11.61
C SER A 18 -148.91 -34.21 10.75
N SER A 19 -147.76 -34.74 11.23
CA SER A 19 -146.50 -35.24 10.59
C SER A 19 -145.81 -34.58 9.37
N THR A 20 -144.48 -34.31 9.47
CA THR A 20 -143.33 -35.08 8.89
C THR A 20 -141.92 -34.37 8.98
N TYR A 21 -140.88 -35.14 9.39
CA TYR A 21 -139.38 -35.14 9.19
C TYR A 21 -138.43 -33.89 9.21
N ALA A 22 -137.40 -33.86 10.11
CA ALA A 22 -135.92 -33.63 9.90
C ALA A 22 -135.07 -33.42 11.23
N GLN A 23 -133.72 -33.61 11.16
CA GLN A 23 -132.66 -33.99 12.15
C GLN A 23 -132.24 -33.01 13.29
N THR A 24 -131.69 -33.49 14.44
CA THR A 24 -131.09 -32.65 15.53
C THR A 24 -130.19 -33.34 16.59
N THR A 25 -129.08 -32.66 16.95
CA THR A 25 -128.11 -32.73 18.09
C THR A 25 -127.53 -34.06 18.60
N SER A 26 -127.87 -35.20 17.99
CA SER A 26 -127.19 -36.50 18.19
C SER A 26 -126.39 -36.86 16.94
N GLY A 27 -125.06 -36.89 17.05
CA GLY A 27 -124.18 -37.56 16.11
C GLY A 27 -123.60 -38.82 16.74
N ALA A 28 -124.19 -39.97 16.45
CA ALA A 28 -123.60 -41.28 16.76
C ALA A 28 -122.50 -41.61 15.75
N ILE A 29 -121.32 -41.97 16.26
CA ILE A 29 -120.14 -42.43 15.50
C ILE A 29 -120.39 -43.87 15.04
N GLU A 30 -121.31 -44.10 14.11
CA GLU A 30 -121.44 -45.45 13.51
C GLU A 30 -121.73 -45.54 12.02
N GLN A 31 -121.86 -44.47 11.22
CA GLN A 31 -122.11 -44.69 9.76
C GLN A 31 -121.57 -43.63 8.78
N LEU A 32 -120.25 -43.43 8.64
CA LEU A 32 -119.64 -42.90 7.40
C LEU A 32 -118.17 -43.40 7.21
N PRO A 33 -117.64 -43.45 5.96
CA PRO A 33 -116.82 -44.55 5.44
C PRO A 33 -115.29 -44.46 5.69
N ILE A 34 -114.66 -45.64 5.73
CA ILE A 34 -113.22 -45.93 5.84
C ILE A 34 -112.32 -45.08 4.91
N ARG A 35 -111.27 -44.38 5.43
CA ARG A 35 -109.84 -44.37 4.94
C ARG A 35 -108.84 -43.77 5.98
N THR A 36 -107.57 -44.11 5.74
CA THR A 36 -106.25 -44.10 6.43
C THR A 36 -105.63 -42.86 7.10
N LEU A 37 -105.05 -43.10 8.30
CA LEU A 37 -103.81 -42.62 8.97
C LEU A 37 -103.34 -41.14 8.85
N THR A 38 -103.53 -40.35 9.92
CA THR A 38 -102.56 -39.39 10.56
C THR A 38 -103.27 -38.52 11.60
N HIS A 39 -103.82 -39.13 12.63
CA HIS A 39 -104.67 -38.45 13.59
C HIS A 39 -104.26 -39.06 14.96
N VAL A 40 -103.72 -38.28 15.94
CA VAL A 40 -103.39 -38.70 17.36
C VAL A 40 -104.35 -38.02 18.37
N LEU A 41 -105.23 -38.77 19.06
CA LEU A 41 -106.39 -38.29 19.88
C LEU A 41 -105.88 -37.49 21.08
N GLY A 42 -106.23 -36.22 21.18
CA GLY A 42 -105.85 -35.35 22.30
C GLY A 42 -107.04 -35.02 23.19
N HIS A 43 -107.77 -36.03 23.61
CA HIS A 43 -109.03 -35.93 24.31
C HIS A 43 -109.06 -37.09 25.32
N ASP A 44 -109.47 -36.79 26.54
CA ASP A 44 -108.89 -37.27 27.80
C ASP A 44 -109.52 -38.55 28.38
N GLY A 45 -109.06 -38.99 29.56
CA GLY A 45 -109.43 -40.25 30.24
C GLY A 45 -110.92 -40.43 30.60
N GLY A 46 -111.81 -39.56 30.14
CA GLY A 46 -113.26 -39.59 30.37
C GLY A 46 -114.14 -39.52 29.11
N GLY A 47 -113.56 -39.55 27.90
CA GLY A 47 -114.33 -39.82 26.69
C GLY A 47 -115.03 -38.63 26.02
N LEU A 48 -114.50 -37.40 26.15
CA LEU A 48 -114.55 -36.48 25.01
C LEU A 48 -113.44 -36.92 24.05
N VAL A 49 -113.69 -37.05 22.73
CA VAL A 49 -112.83 -37.79 21.77
C VAL A 49 -112.51 -36.97 20.52
N GLY A 50 -111.21 -36.84 20.14
CA GLY A 50 -110.79 -36.32 18.82
C GLY A 50 -109.26 -36.16 18.61
N ARG A 51 -108.75 -36.48 17.41
CA ARG A 51 -107.35 -36.80 16.98
C ARG A 51 -106.70 -35.63 16.25
N GLU A 52 -105.45 -35.30 16.55
CA GLU A 52 -104.37 -34.93 15.62
C GLU A 52 -102.96 -35.09 16.24
N PRO A 53 -101.95 -35.62 15.51
CA PRO A 53 -100.56 -35.55 15.94
C PRO A 53 -100.18 -34.08 16.03
N VAL A 54 -99.80 -33.61 17.21
CA VAL A 54 -99.26 -32.27 17.36
C VAL A 54 -97.92 -32.23 16.62
N THR A 55 -97.96 -31.81 15.36
CA THR A 55 -96.80 -31.51 14.49
C THR A 55 -96.23 -30.13 14.78
N ASP A 56 -96.73 -29.44 15.80
CA ASP A 56 -96.30 -28.10 16.11
C ASP A 56 -96.19 -27.85 17.61
N PHE A 57 -94.95 -27.68 18.08
CA PHE A 57 -94.63 -27.20 19.43
C PHE A 57 -94.99 -25.71 19.61
N LEU A 58 -95.48 -25.04 18.57
CA LEU A 58 -95.99 -23.68 18.65
C LEU A 58 -97.42 -23.71 19.22
N LYS A 59 -97.60 -23.04 20.35
CA LYS A 59 -98.90 -22.81 20.96
C LYS A 59 -99.81 -22.05 19.97
N PRO A 60 -101.08 -22.44 19.80
CA PRO A 60 -102.03 -21.67 19.00
C PRO A 60 -102.09 -20.21 19.49
N GLY A 61 -101.69 -19.28 18.62
CA GLY A 61 -101.65 -17.83 18.90
C GLY A 61 -100.26 -17.16 18.94
N SER A 62 -99.14 -17.90 18.85
CA SER A 62 -97.81 -17.30 18.69
C SER A 62 -97.45 -17.07 17.21
N THR A 63 -96.90 -15.91 16.86
CA THR A 63 -96.41 -15.59 15.51
C THR A 63 -95.16 -16.42 15.18
N SER A 64 -95.14 -17.09 14.02
CA SER A 64 -93.97 -17.83 13.53
C SER A 64 -92.74 -16.91 13.34
N PRO A 65 -91.49 -17.37 13.58
CA PRO A 65 -90.29 -16.56 13.35
C PRO A 65 -90.18 -16.07 11.90
N ALA A 66 -89.73 -14.83 11.68
CA ALA A 66 -89.54 -14.31 10.34
C ALA A 66 -88.42 -15.08 9.60
N THR A 67 -88.68 -15.51 8.36
CA THR A 67 -87.72 -16.28 7.56
C THR A 67 -86.39 -15.52 7.41
N GLY A 68 -85.28 -16.16 7.80
CA GLY A 68 -83.92 -15.61 7.69
C GLY A 68 -83.31 -15.12 9.01
N ASN A 69 -84.10 -15.03 10.08
CA ASN A 69 -83.62 -14.70 11.41
C ASN A 69 -83.16 -15.94 12.20
N VAL A 70 -82.25 -15.72 13.16
CA VAL A 70 -81.81 -16.77 14.09
C VAL A 70 -82.93 -17.10 15.08
N ALA A 71 -83.26 -18.38 15.21
CA ALA A 71 -84.18 -18.86 16.24
C ALA A 71 -83.52 -18.76 17.63
N ALA A 72 -84.21 -18.12 18.59
CA ALA A 72 -83.73 -17.95 19.96
C ALA A 72 -84.74 -18.55 20.96
N TRP A 73 -84.24 -19.22 22.00
CA TRP A 73 -85.09 -19.71 23.10
C TRP A 73 -85.54 -18.55 23.98
N GLY A 74 -86.85 -18.40 24.19
CA GLY A 74 -87.44 -17.35 25.02
C GLY A 74 -87.18 -17.57 26.51
N ALA A 75 -87.14 -16.47 27.28
CA ALA A 75 -86.67 -16.47 28.67
C ALA A 75 -87.60 -17.13 29.71
N SER A 76 -88.80 -17.59 29.35
CA SER A 76 -89.71 -18.27 30.27
C SER A 76 -90.53 -19.36 29.57
N GLY A 77 -90.08 -20.61 29.70
CA GLY A 77 -90.78 -21.84 29.29
C GLY A 77 -90.65 -22.17 27.81
N ASN A 78 -89.64 -22.98 27.45
CA ASN A 78 -89.42 -23.72 26.18
C ASN A 78 -90.08 -23.21 24.88
N LEU A 79 -90.23 -21.90 24.70
CA LEU A 79 -90.84 -21.30 23.53
C LEU A 79 -89.71 -20.80 22.62
N ILE A 80 -89.63 -21.31 21.39
CA ILE A 80 -88.75 -20.76 20.37
C ILE A 80 -89.36 -19.43 19.91
N THR A 81 -88.56 -18.37 19.92
CA THR A 81 -88.92 -16.99 19.54
C THR A 81 -87.99 -16.47 18.45
N ASP A 82 -88.42 -15.46 17.71
CA ASP A 82 -87.57 -14.77 16.73
C ASP A 82 -86.53 -13.89 17.45
N GLY A 83 -85.23 -14.13 17.24
CA GLY A 83 -84.15 -13.29 17.79
C GLY A 83 -84.05 -11.90 17.15
N GLY A 84 -84.84 -11.62 16.09
CA GLY A 84 -84.90 -10.33 15.40
C GLY A 84 -83.64 -9.97 14.62
N LYS A 85 -82.73 -10.93 14.42
CA LYS A 85 -81.42 -10.73 13.78
C LYS A 85 -81.25 -11.70 12.60
N PRO A 86 -80.90 -11.20 11.40
CA PRO A 86 -80.63 -12.07 10.25
C PRO A 86 -79.38 -12.92 10.50
N LEU A 87 -79.33 -14.11 9.89
CA LEU A 87 -78.16 -15.00 9.93
C LEU A 87 -76.90 -14.28 9.39
N PRO A 88 -75.75 -14.29 10.10
CA PRO A 88 -74.51 -13.77 9.53
C PRO A 88 -74.12 -14.59 8.29
N SER A 89 -73.74 -13.93 7.19
CA SER A 89 -73.14 -14.63 6.05
C SER A 89 -71.61 -14.53 6.11
N GLY A 90 -70.95 -15.69 6.22
CA GLY A 90 -69.51 -15.85 6.38
C GLY A 90 -69.12 -16.71 7.60
N ALA A 91 -67.88 -17.20 7.65
CA ALA A 91 -67.38 -17.97 8.80
C ALA A 91 -67.16 -17.05 10.01
N ILE A 92 -67.82 -17.34 11.13
CA ILE A 92 -67.72 -16.59 12.38
C ILE A 92 -66.38 -16.91 13.06
N VAL A 93 -65.61 -15.87 13.43
CA VAL A 93 -64.39 -15.97 14.24
C VAL A 93 -64.76 -15.83 15.72
N GLY A 94 -64.62 -16.89 16.52
CA GLY A 94 -64.95 -16.91 17.96
C GLY A 94 -63.91 -16.22 18.86
N THR A 95 -64.20 -16.04 20.15
CA THR A 95 -63.44 -15.15 21.05
C THR A 95 -62.42 -15.81 21.98
N THR A 96 -62.32 -17.14 22.00
CA THR A 96 -61.39 -17.83 22.94
C THR A 96 -60.61 -19.00 22.37
N ASP A 97 -60.89 -19.42 21.13
CA ASP A 97 -60.27 -20.60 20.54
C ASP A 97 -59.13 -20.24 19.58
N ILE A 98 -58.13 -21.11 19.49
CA ILE A 98 -57.08 -21.04 18.46
C ILE A 98 -57.76 -21.17 17.10
N GLN A 99 -57.56 -20.16 16.26
CA GLN A 99 -58.19 -20.11 14.95
C GLN A 99 -57.16 -20.04 13.84
N THR A 100 -57.25 -21.02 12.96
CA THR A 100 -56.53 -21.03 11.69
C THR A 100 -57.37 -20.28 10.69
N ILE A 101 -56.83 -19.19 10.12
CA ILE A 101 -57.56 -18.30 9.21
C ILE A 101 -56.97 -18.39 7.80
N PRO A 102 -57.10 -19.54 7.11
CA PRO A 102 -56.46 -19.75 5.82
C PRO A 102 -57.11 -18.90 4.72
N ASN A 103 -56.30 -18.46 3.75
CA ASN A 103 -56.73 -17.71 2.57
C ASN A 103 -57.48 -16.41 2.89
N LYS A 104 -57.18 -15.77 4.03
CA LYS A 104 -57.71 -14.45 4.35
C LYS A 104 -56.63 -13.39 4.23
N THR A 105 -56.99 -12.29 3.58
CA THR A 105 -56.19 -11.06 3.58
C THR A 105 -56.63 -10.24 4.79
N LEU A 106 -55.70 -9.96 5.71
CA LEU A 106 -55.92 -9.03 6.81
C LEU A 106 -55.33 -7.68 6.38
N PRO A 107 -56.16 -6.70 5.98
CA PRO A 107 -55.65 -5.48 5.34
C PRO A 107 -54.96 -4.52 6.32
N ALA A 108 -55.30 -4.61 7.62
CA ALA A 108 -54.75 -3.75 8.67
C ALA A 108 -54.78 -4.44 10.05
N PRO A 109 -54.01 -5.53 10.26
CA PRO A 109 -53.97 -6.21 11.55
C PRO A 109 -53.20 -5.36 12.58
N VAL A 110 -53.78 -5.17 13.77
CA VAL A 110 -53.07 -4.62 14.94
C VAL A 110 -52.70 -5.80 15.84
N ILE A 111 -51.40 -6.03 16.05
CA ILE A 111 -50.87 -7.10 16.91
C ILE A 111 -50.18 -6.44 18.10
N THR A 112 -50.83 -6.48 19.27
CA THR A 112 -50.27 -5.98 20.54
C THR A 112 -49.54 -7.10 21.28
N ASN A 113 -48.34 -6.82 21.83
CA ASN A 113 -47.42 -7.71 22.56
C ASN A 113 -46.53 -8.66 21.73
N GLY A 114 -46.36 -8.37 20.44
CA GLY A 114 -45.39 -9.04 19.57
C GLY A 114 -45.99 -10.16 18.71
N ALA A 115 -45.32 -10.48 17.61
CA ALA A 115 -45.71 -11.52 16.68
C ALA A 115 -44.64 -12.63 16.70
N SER A 116 -45.05 -13.85 17.04
CA SER A 116 -44.19 -15.03 16.94
C SER A 116 -44.40 -15.69 15.59
N PHE A 117 -43.44 -15.54 14.68
CA PHE A 117 -43.48 -16.20 13.38
C PHE A 117 -42.99 -17.65 13.53
N ASN A 118 -43.85 -18.51 14.07
CA ASN A 118 -43.54 -19.94 14.25
C ASN A 118 -43.68 -20.68 12.92
N GLY A 119 -42.55 -20.87 12.23
CA GLY A 119 -42.42 -21.92 11.23
C GLY A 119 -42.34 -23.29 11.91
N SER A 120 -43.13 -24.26 11.43
CA SER A 120 -42.75 -25.68 11.47
C SER A 120 -41.31 -25.83 10.99
N THR A 121 -40.58 -26.83 11.48
CA THR A 121 -39.12 -27.03 11.53
C THR A 121 -38.30 -26.81 10.23
N SER A 122 -38.89 -26.35 9.13
CA SER A 122 -38.27 -26.07 7.83
C SER A 122 -38.91 -24.94 6.98
N GLY A 123 -39.73 -24.03 7.53
CA GLY A 123 -40.41 -22.96 6.76
C GLY A 123 -39.87 -21.53 6.97
N THR A 124 -39.77 -20.73 5.89
CA THR A 124 -39.28 -19.34 5.83
C THR A 124 -40.26 -18.30 6.40
N THR A 125 -39.72 -17.22 7.00
CA THR A 125 -40.47 -16.02 7.43
C THR A 125 -40.16 -14.85 6.49
N ILE A 126 -41.16 -14.35 5.76
CA ILE A 126 -41.02 -13.19 4.85
C ILE A 126 -41.63 -11.96 5.54
N LEU A 127 -40.81 -10.93 5.81
CA LEU A 127 -41.27 -9.58 6.19
C LEU A 127 -41.21 -8.67 4.96
N GLN A 128 -42.34 -8.51 4.28
CA GLN A 128 -42.48 -7.59 3.14
C GLN A 128 -43.07 -6.25 3.61
N PRO A 129 -42.39 -5.12 3.38
CA PRO A 129 -43.00 -3.81 3.61
C PRO A 129 -44.04 -3.50 2.54
N SER A 130 -45.03 -2.68 2.90
CA SER A 130 -46.25 -2.39 2.12
C SER A 130 -46.03 -1.68 0.77
N ALA A 131 -44.80 -1.32 0.37
CA ALA A 131 -44.55 -0.60 -0.89
C ALA A 131 -43.20 -0.95 -1.54
N THR A 132 -43.18 -0.99 -2.88
CA THR A 132 -42.06 -1.38 -3.78
C THR A 132 -40.83 -0.47 -3.73
N ALA A 133 -40.80 0.55 -2.86
CA ALA A 133 -39.62 1.35 -2.59
C ALA A 133 -39.46 1.55 -1.07
N SER A 134 -38.59 0.72 -0.47
CA SER A 134 -38.05 0.77 0.91
C SER A 134 -39.03 0.60 2.08
N GLY A 135 -38.87 -0.52 2.81
CA GLY A 135 -39.29 -0.60 4.21
C GLY A 135 -38.29 -1.37 5.06
N THR A 136 -38.25 -1.02 6.34
CA THR A 136 -37.20 -1.40 7.31
C THR A 136 -37.57 -2.67 8.11
N LEU A 137 -36.57 -3.54 8.29
CA LEU A 137 -36.61 -4.79 9.07
C LEU A 137 -35.90 -4.58 10.43
N THR A 138 -36.58 -4.81 11.56
CA THR A 138 -36.00 -4.69 12.92
C THR A 138 -35.84 -6.08 13.54
N LEU A 139 -34.60 -6.49 13.89
CA LEU A 139 -34.25 -7.82 14.43
C LEU A 139 -33.99 -7.76 15.95
N PRO A 140 -34.84 -8.34 16.81
CA PRO A 140 -34.52 -8.50 18.22
C PRO A 140 -33.78 -9.83 18.46
N ALA A 141 -32.57 -9.76 19.04
CA ALA A 141 -31.78 -10.85 19.62
C ALA A 141 -30.93 -11.76 18.70
N ALA A 142 -30.27 -11.21 17.68
CA ALA A 142 -29.01 -11.78 17.17
C ALA A 142 -27.85 -10.85 17.53
N THR A 143 -26.72 -11.40 18.01
CA THR A 143 -25.44 -10.66 18.13
C THR A 143 -24.70 -10.59 16.78
N ASP A 144 -25.43 -10.60 15.66
CA ASP A 144 -24.87 -10.44 14.33
C ASP A 144 -25.32 -9.11 13.72
N THR A 145 -24.43 -8.46 12.99
CA THR A 145 -24.69 -7.14 12.40
C THR A 145 -25.30 -7.35 11.00
N LEU A 146 -26.56 -6.97 10.79
CA LEU A 146 -27.16 -6.89 9.45
C LEU A 146 -26.55 -5.68 8.70
N LEU A 147 -25.81 -5.93 7.62
CA LEU A 147 -25.28 -4.85 6.77
C LEU A 147 -26.28 -4.53 5.66
N GLY A 148 -26.95 -3.37 5.76
CA GLY A 148 -27.73 -2.80 4.66
C GLY A 148 -26.83 -2.10 3.63
N ALA A 149 -27.18 -2.21 2.35
CA ALA A 149 -26.33 -1.89 1.20
C ALA A 149 -25.89 -0.40 1.02
N ALA A 150 -26.16 0.51 1.95
CA ALA A 150 -25.96 1.96 1.75
C ALA A 150 -25.24 2.72 2.89
N THR A 151 -24.80 2.09 3.97
CA THR A 151 -24.10 2.78 5.09
C THR A 151 -22.82 2.07 5.50
N PRO A 152 -21.73 2.80 5.80
CA PRO A 152 -20.52 2.22 6.38
C PRO A 152 -20.86 1.45 7.66
N ALA A 153 -20.46 0.18 7.73
CA ALA A 153 -20.72 -0.69 8.87
C ALA A 153 -19.41 -1.25 9.43
N VAL A 154 -19.32 -1.34 10.75
CA VAL A 154 -18.16 -1.93 11.45
C VAL A 154 -18.44 -3.41 11.67
N VAL A 155 -17.73 -4.29 10.96
CA VAL A 155 -17.78 -5.73 11.16
C VAL A 155 -16.57 -6.20 11.95
N THR A 156 -16.78 -6.73 13.15
CA THR A 156 -15.74 -7.36 13.97
C THR A 156 -15.77 -8.89 13.78
N ASN A 157 -14.62 -9.55 13.87
CA ASN A 157 -14.49 -11.02 13.75
C ASN A 157 -15.05 -11.63 12.44
N LYS A 158 -15.05 -10.88 11.34
CA LYS A 158 -15.38 -11.40 10.00
C LYS A 158 -14.13 -11.42 9.13
N SER A 159 -14.01 -12.43 8.26
CA SER A 159 -13.01 -12.46 7.20
C SER A 159 -13.57 -11.73 5.99
N ILE A 160 -12.83 -10.75 5.46
CA ILE A 160 -13.11 -10.12 4.16
C ILE A 160 -12.07 -10.68 3.18
N ASP A 161 -12.52 -11.26 2.07
CA ASP A 161 -11.60 -11.66 1.01
C ASP A 161 -10.99 -10.40 0.37
N ALA A 162 -9.67 -10.33 0.27
CA ALA A 162 -8.97 -9.16 -0.28
C ALA A 162 -9.42 -8.86 -1.73
N SER A 163 -9.84 -9.87 -2.49
CA SER A 163 -10.40 -9.70 -3.85
C SER A 163 -11.74 -8.95 -3.88
N GLN A 164 -12.43 -8.84 -2.75
CA GLN A 164 -13.70 -8.14 -2.61
C GLN A 164 -13.53 -6.66 -2.25
N ILE A 165 -12.30 -6.20 -1.99
CA ILE A 165 -11.98 -4.80 -1.74
C ILE A 165 -11.79 -4.10 -3.09
N ASN A 166 -12.90 -3.61 -3.65
CA ASN A 166 -12.92 -2.93 -4.95
C ASN A 166 -12.39 -1.48 -4.90
N SER A 167 -12.42 -0.84 -3.73
CA SER A 167 -11.84 0.47 -3.41
C SER A 167 -11.90 0.71 -1.89
N GLY A 168 -10.84 1.25 -1.27
CA GLY A 168 -10.84 1.57 0.16
C GLY A 168 -9.44 1.63 0.80
N THR A 169 -9.37 2.19 2.02
CA THR A 169 -8.13 2.25 2.83
C THR A 169 -8.17 1.15 3.89
N LEU A 170 -7.17 0.27 3.89
CA LEU A 170 -6.95 -0.71 4.96
C LEU A 170 -5.98 -0.11 5.99
N ASN A 171 -6.47 0.28 7.16
CA ASN A 171 -5.61 0.86 8.21
C ASN A 171 -4.57 -0.14 8.76
N LEU A 172 -4.95 -1.42 8.93
CA LEU A 172 -4.05 -2.50 9.29
C LEU A 172 -4.44 -3.77 8.50
N ALA A 173 -3.55 -4.25 7.64
CA ALA A 173 -3.68 -5.53 6.96
C ALA A 173 -2.50 -6.42 7.31
N ARG A 174 -2.76 -7.58 7.92
CA ARG A 174 -1.77 -8.63 8.06
C ARG A 174 -1.92 -9.58 6.88
N LEU A 175 -1.06 -9.44 5.87
CA LEU A 175 -0.91 -10.48 4.84
C LEU A 175 -0.54 -11.78 5.57
N GLY A 176 -1.32 -12.84 5.40
CA GLY A 176 -1.14 -14.09 6.16
C GLY A 176 0.28 -14.65 6.00
N ASN A 177 0.76 -15.38 7.02
CA ASN A 177 2.03 -16.11 6.93
C ASN A 177 1.95 -17.13 5.78
N ALA A 178 2.57 -16.81 4.65
CA ALA A 178 2.86 -17.73 3.56
C ALA A 178 4.36 -17.65 3.21
N PRO A 179 5.01 -18.76 2.81
CA PRO A 179 6.41 -18.75 2.37
C PRO A 179 6.56 -17.97 1.05
N PRO A 180 7.80 -17.66 0.64
CA PRO A 180 8.26 -16.31 0.30
C PRO A 180 7.32 -15.59 -0.67
N PHE A 181 6.69 -14.52 -0.19
CA PHE A 181 5.95 -13.61 -1.05
C PHE A 181 6.91 -12.96 -2.05
N SER A 182 6.56 -13.06 -3.33
CA SER A 182 6.73 -11.92 -4.21
C SER A 182 5.44 -11.12 -4.09
N LEU A 183 5.52 -9.82 -3.82
CA LEU A 183 4.44 -8.91 -4.19
C LEU A 183 4.41 -8.87 -5.73
N LEU A 184 3.93 -9.95 -6.36
CA LEU A 184 3.42 -9.85 -7.71
C LEU A 184 2.07 -9.19 -7.58
N CYS A 185 1.90 -8.08 -8.28
CA CYS A 185 0.61 -7.45 -8.46
C CYS A 185 -0.32 -8.52 -9.04
N ASN A 186 -1.27 -8.98 -8.23
CA ASN A 186 -2.16 -10.09 -8.53
C ASN A 186 -2.92 -9.79 -9.82
N THR A 187 -2.72 -10.59 -10.86
CA THR A 187 -3.66 -10.64 -11.98
C THR A 187 -4.77 -11.60 -11.61
N THR A 188 -6.01 -11.18 -11.78
CA THR A 188 -7.10 -12.13 -12.02
C THR A 188 -6.72 -12.96 -13.25
N ALA A 189 -6.63 -14.27 -13.04
CA ALA A 189 -6.39 -15.34 -14.03
C ALA A 189 -4.93 -15.56 -14.48
N SER A 190 -4.37 -16.70 -14.03
CA SER A 190 -3.51 -17.66 -14.75
C SER A 190 -2.78 -17.23 -16.03
N SER A 191 -2.02 -16.12 -16.01
CA SER A 191 -1.12 -15.75 -17.09
C SER A 191 0.26 -15.45 -16.53
N ALA A 192 1.25 -16.25 -16.93
CA ALA A 192 2.66 -16.17 -16.53
C ALA A 192 3.40 -15.01 -17.23
N THR A 193 2.80 -13.82 -17.26
CA THR A 193 3.43 -12.59 -17.74
C THR A 193 3.39 -11.54 -16.61
N PRO A 194 4.52 -11.19 -15.99
CA PRO A 194 4.57 -10.14 -14.97
C PRO A 194 4.19 -8.82 -15.64
N THR A 195 3.01 -8.30 -15.32
CA THR A 195 2.63 -6.94 -15.73
C THR A 195 3.01 -6.00 -14.58
N TYR A 196 3.83 -4.99 -14.88
CA TYR A 196 4.39 -4.05 -13.88
C TYR A 196 3.27 -3.32 -13.13
N CYS A 197 3.40 -3.20 -11.80
CA CYS A 197 2.62 -2.21 -11.06
C CYS A 197 3.02 -0.82 -11.56
N ASN A 198 2.05 0.03 -11.90
CA ASN A 198 2.34 1.38 -12.37
C ASN A 198 3.06 2.22 -11.29
N ASN A 199 2.85 1.99 -9.98
CA ASN A 199 3.62 2.58 -8.87
C ASN A 199 3.35 1.83 -7.54
N LEU A 200 4.39 1.50 -6.76
CA LEU A 200 4.30 1.21 -5.33
C LEU A 200 4.89 2.41 -4.58
N ILE A 201 4.07 3.08 -3.76
CA ILE A 201 4.52 4.22 -2.93
C ILE A 201 4.41 3.81 -1.47
N ALA A 202 5.55 3.79 -0.77
CA ALA A 202 5.62 3.58 0.66
C ALA A 202 6.20 4.85 1.31
N GLN A 203 5.45 5.47 2.21
CA GLN A 203 5.81 6.76 2.83
C GLN A 203 5.55 6.72 4.33
N GLU A 204 6.55 7.13 5.12
CA GLU A 204 6.38 7.43 6.54
C GLU A 204 6.12 8.95 6.70
N THR A 205 5.17 9.33 7.57
CA THR A 205 4.79 10.73 7.83
C THR A 205 5.07 11.17 9.27
N THR A 206 5.48 10.23 10.12
CA THR A 206 5.94 10.48 11.49
C THR A 206 7.34 11.09 11.47
N ASN A 207 7.56 12.12 12.30
CA ASN A 207 8.83 12.84 12.39
C ASN A 207 9.27 12.93 13.85
N THR A 208 10.32 12.20 14.22
CA THR A 208 10.98 12.31 15.54
C THR A 208 12.50 12.41 15.39
N PRO A 209 13.22 13.09 16.31
CA PRO A 209 14.67 13.26 16.19
C PRO A 209 15.48 11.95 16.17
N ASN A 210 14.94 10.88 16.75
CA ASN A 210 15.64 9.59 16.93
C ASN A 210 14.95 8.45 16.16
N GLN A 211 14.38 8.77 15.00
CA GLN A 211 13.62 7.80 14.22
C GLN A 211 14.54 6.72 13.62
N ALA A 212 14.09 5.47 13.68
CA ALA A 212 14.71 4.38 12.94
C ALA A 212 14.37 4.48 11.44
N ALA A 213 14.96 3.62 10.61
CA ALA A 213 14.62 3.58 9.19
C ALA A 213 13.14 3.21 8.98
N SER A 214 12.44 3.96 8.13
CA SER A 214 11.04 3.70 7.76
C SER A 214 10.85 2.30 7.17
N PHE A 215 11.84 1.82 6.41
CA PHE A 215 11.85 0.52 5.75
C PHE A 215 13.20 -0.15 5.98
N SER A 216 13.17 -1.46 6.24
CA SER A 216 14.36 -2.28 6.44
C SER A 216 14.25 -3.59 5.68
N PHE A 217 15.31 -3.92 4.94
CA PHE A 217 15.47 -5.20 4.25
C PHE A 217 16.60 -5.94 4.95
N GLN A 218 16.28 -6.99 5.71
CA GLN A 218 17.25 -7.74 6.48
C GLN A 218 17.33 -9.17 6.00
N ARG A 219 18.54 -9.61 5.65
CA ARG A 219 18.87 -11.02 5.45
C ARG A 219 19.82 -11.45 6.54
N ILE A 220 19.42 -12.45 7.33
CA ILE A 220 20.28 -13.10 8.32
C ILE A 220 20.65 -14.46 7.75
N SER A 221 21.94 -14.70 7.58
CA SER A 221 22.48 -15.99 7.13
C SER A 221 23.15 -16.70 8.29
N THR A 222 22.80 -17.97 8.51
CA THR A 222 23.32 -18.78 9.62
C THR A 222 24.02 -20.06 9.17
N TYR A 223 24.19 -20.26 7.85
CA TYR A 223 24.85 -21.45 7.31
C TYR A 223 26.37 -21.29 7.31
N THR A 224 27.08 -22.43 7.37
CA THR A 224 28.55 -22.51 7.25
C THR A 224 28.95 -22.87 5.81
N GLY A 225 29.99 -22.23 5.29
CA GLY A 225 30.53 -22.47 3.94
C GLY A 225 30.09 -21.42 2.92
N GLY A 226 30.27 -21.72 1.63
CA GLY A 226 29.97 -20.83 0.51
C GLY A 226 30.99 -20.97 -0.62
N THR A 227 30.66 -20.43 -1.79
CA THR A 227 31.53 -20.43 -2.97
C THR A 227 31.85 -18.99 -3.36
N ALA A 228 33.13 -18.67 -3.56
CA ALA A 228 33.55 -17.35 -4.02
C ALA A 228 32.92 -17.00 -5.39
N GLY A 229 32.61 -15.72 -5.60
CA GLY A 229 32.01 -15.23 -6.85
C GLY A 229 30.48 -15.22 -6.88
N PHE A 230 29.81 -15.77 -5.85
CA PHE A 230 28.35 -15.68 -5.72
C PHE A 230 27.95 -14.56 -4.75
N GLU A 231 27.13 -13.63 -5.23
CA GLU A 231 26.60 -12.52 -4.42
C GLU A 231 25.25 -12.91 -3.78
N ASN A 232 25.16 -12.77 -2.46
CA ASN A 232 23.93 -12.96 -1.71
C ASN A 232 23.42 -11.60 -1.24
N ALA A 233 22.26 -11.16 -1.73
CA ALA A 233 21.72 -9.83 -1.44
C ALA A 233 20.41 -9.88 -0.64
N ALA A 234 20.20 -8.88 0.23
CA ALA A 234 18.91 -8.63 0.87
C ALA A 234 17.93 -7.88 -0.05
N LEU A 235 18.46 -7.10 -1.01
CA LEU A 235 17.71 -6.37 -2.01
C LEU A 235 18.35 -6.59 -3.38
N ARG A 236 17.52 -6.84 -4.40
CA ARG A 236 17.95 -6.88 -5.81
C ARG A 236 17.00 -6.02 -6.63
N ALA A 237 17.51 -4.93 -7.20
CA ALA A 237 16.80 -4.08 -8.15
C ALA A 237 17.36 -4.34 -9.55
N ILE A 238 16.50 -4.70 -10.50
CA ILE A 238 16.89 -4.99 -11.89
C ILE A 238 16.13 -4.02 -12.78
N ASN A 239 16.88 -3.35 -13.65
CA ASN A 239 16.31 -2.58 -14.73
C ASN A 239 16.72 -3.17 -16.08
N LEU A 240 15.74 -3.47 -16.93
CA LEU A 240 15.99 -4.06 -18.23
C LEU A 240 15.44 -3.15 -19.32
N THR A 241 16.34 -2.61 -20.13
CA THR A 241 16.01 -1.78 -21.29
C THR A 241 16.08 -2.61 -22.57
N SER A 242 15.08 -2.49 -23.44
CA SER A 242 15.12 -3.12 -24.77
C SER A 242 16.07 -2.39 -25.71
N ALA A 243 16.52 -3.08 -26.76
CA ALA A 243 17.25 -2.46 -27.86
C ALA A 243 16.46 -1.28 -28.44
N GLY A 244 17.15 -0.15 -28.69
CA GLY A 244 16.58 1.05 -29.29
C GLY A 244 15.93 2.07 -28.33
N ASN A 245 15.93 1.83 -27.01
CA ASN A 245 15.46 2.84 -26.06
C ASN A 245 16.50 3.96 -25.87
N ALA A 246 16.10 5.21 -26.11
CA ALA A 246 17.02 6.36 -26.14
C ALA A 246 17.13 7.14 -24.81
N ASN A 247 16.15 7.03 -23.90
CA ASN A 247 16.00 7.93 -22.75
C ASN A 247 15.74 7.16 -21.44
N TYR A 248 16.62 6.24 -21.08
CA TYR A 248 16.51 5.49 -19.83
C TYR A 248 17.71 5.78 -18.92
N GLU A 249 17.46 6.31 -17.72
CA GLU A 249 18.53 7.00 -16.97
C GLU A 249 18.93 6.30 -15.64
N ASP A 250 18.01 5.66 -14.89
CA ASP A 250 18.36 5.12 -13.56
C ASP A 250 17.69 3.79 -13.16
N GLY A 251 18.45 2.97 -12.41
CA GLY A 251 17.95 1.75 -11.74
C GLY A 251 17.65 1.93 -10.24
N PHE A 252 18.27 2.91 -9.58
CA PHE A 252 18.07 3.26 -8.18
C PHE A 252 18.41 4.74 -7.97
N LEU A 253 17.52 5.50 -7.32
CA LEU A 253 17.67 6.93 -7.10
C LEU A 253 17.43 7.26 -5.63
N SER A 254 18.40 7.94 -5.00
CA SER A 254 18.25 8.51 -3.66
C SER A 254 18.38 10.03 -3.73
N ILE A 255 17.37 10.74 -3.21
CA ILE A 255 17.33 12.21 -3.21
C ILE A 255 17.21 12.70 -1.77
N LEU A 256 18.17 13.53 -1.35
CA LEU A 256 18.09 14.32 -0.13
C LEU A 256 17.96 15.81 -0.48
N LYS A 257 16.87 16.43 -0.04
CA LYS A 257 16.72 17.89 -0.07
C LYS A 257 17.04 18.45 1.32
N ASN A 258 18.27 18.91 1.50
CA ASN A 258 18.72 19.46 2.78
C ASN A 258 18.42 20.96 2.88
N TYR A 259 17.73 21.37 3.95
CA TYR A 259 17.46 22.77 4.27
C TYR A 259 18.15 23.24 5.57
N ALA A 260 19.01 22.41 6.17
CA ALA A 260 19.78 22.77 7.35
C ALA A 260 20.88 23.79 7.02
N THR A 261 21.19 24.67 7.96
CA THR A 261 22.24 25.68 7.83
C THR A 261 23.57 25.19 8.41
N PHE A 262 24.69 25.76 7.96
CA PHE A 262 26.01 25.42 8.51
C PHE A 262 26.10 25.64 10.03
N SER A 263 25.42 26.68 10.54
CA SER A 263 25.40 27.03 11.97
C SER A 263 24.80 25.97 12.89
N THR A 264 24.00 25.04 12.37
CA THR A 264 23.45 23.93 13.18
C THR A 264 24.42 22.77 13.33
N GLY A 265 25.52 22.76 12.57
CA GLY A 265 26.47 21.64 12.52
C GLY A 265 25.87 20.36 11.91
N ALA A 266 24.73 20.44 11.22
CA ALA A 266 24.06 19.28 10.68
C ALA A 266 24.89 18.57 9.59
N GLN A 267 24.96 17.24 9.67
CA GLN A 267 25.58 16.38 8.66
C GLN A 267 24.50 15.49 8.07
N ASN A 268 24.08 15.77 6.84
CA ASN A 268 23.00 15.05 6.18
C ASN A 268 23.54 14.28 4.97
N THR A 269 23.06 13.05 4.77
CA THR A 269 23.58 12.13 3.75
C THR A 269 22.44 11.46 3.00
N ALA A 270 22.47 11.50 1.66
CA ALA A 270 21.44 10.87 0.81
C ALA A 270 21.59 9.34 0.74
N GLY A 271 22.80 8.83 0.85
CA GLY A 271 23.08 7.40 0.83
C GLY A 271 24.35 7.07 1.61
N ARG A 272 24.29 6.01 2.41
CA ARG A 272 25.42 5.54 3.22
C ARG A 272 25.56 4.04 3.09
N PHE A 273 26.72 3.57 2.66
CA PHE A 273 27.07 2.15 2.56
C PHE A 273 28.12 1.82 3.61
N VAL A 274 27.85 0.81 4.45
CA VAL A 274 28.68 0.49 5.61
C VAL A 274 28.99 -0.99 5.62
N ALA A 275 30.28 -1.30 5.69
CA ALA A 275 30.79 -2.63 6.00
C ALA A 275 31.42 -2.60 7.40
N GLN A 276 30.99 -3.51 8.27
CA GLN A 276 31.56 -3.70 9.61
C GLN A 276 32.16 -5.10 9.71
N GLY A 277 33.49 -5.18 9.66
CA GLY A 277 34.21 -6.42 9.89
C GLY A 277 34.26 -6.75 11.38
N ASN A 278 33.65 -7.86 11.78
CA ASN A 278 33.72 -8.39 13.15
C ASN A 278 34.64 -9.62 13.24
N SER A 279 35.50 -9.83 12.23
CA SER A 279 36.47 -10.92 12.10
C SER A 279 37.66 -10.46 11.25
N ASP A 280 38.61 -11.35 10.96
CA ASP A 280 39.80 -11.13 10.13
C ASP A 280 39.55 -11.31 8.62
N GLY A 281 38.32 -11.59 8.21
CA GLY A 281 37.95 -11.76 6.81
C GLY A 281 37.91 -10.43 6.03
N SER A 282 38.19 -10.50 4.73
CA SER A 282 38.01 -9.37 3.81
C SER A 282 36.55 -8.94 3.74
N ILE A 283 36.32 -7.63 3.70
CA ILE A 283 34.99 -7.03 3.58
C ILE A 283 35.04 -5.83 2.64
N TRP A 284 33.94 -5.57 1.95
CA TRP A 284 33.76 -4.42 1.07
C TRP A 284 32.45 -3.71 1.44
N SER A 285 32.47 -2.38 1.53
CA SER A 285 31.24 -1.59 1.75
C SER A 285 30.47 -1.35 0.47
N LEU A 286 31.16 -1.29 -0.67
CA LEU A 286 30.58 -1.04 -1.98
C LEU A 286 31.45 -1.69 -3.05
N ALA A 287 30.80 -2.40 -3.97
CA ALA A 287 31.40 -2.91 -5.20
C ALA A 287 30.57 -2.38 -6.37
N ASN A 288 31.19 -1.56 -7.24
CA ASN A 288 30.56 -1.05 -8.45
C ASN A 288 31.23 -1.72 -9.65
N GLU A 289 30.42 -2.23 -10.57
CA GLU A 289 30.91 -2.96 -11.74
C GLU A 289 30.18 -2.49 -13.00
N THR A 290 30.92 -2.40 -14.11
CA THR A 290 30.37 -2.11 -15.44
C THR A 290 31.06 -3.01 -16.45
N VAL A 291 30.32 -3.94 -17.06
CA VAL A 291 30.89 -5.05 -17.85
C VAL A 291 30.40 -5.06 -19.29
N ASP A 292 31.32 -4.93 -20.25
CA ASP A 292 30.98 -4.95 -21.68
C ASP A 292 30.90 -6.36 -22.24
N PHE A 293 29.66 -6.83 -22.44
CA PHE A 293 29.37 -8.13 -23.05
C PHE A 293 29.18 -8.07 -24.57
N THR A 294 29.37 -6.92 -25.23
CA THR A 294 29.12 -6.79 -26.68
C THR A 294 30.16 -7.51 -27.54
N GLY A 295 31.37 -7.70 -27.02
CA GLY A 295 32.50 -8.27 -27.76
C GLY A 295 33.06 -7.35 -28.85
N VAL A 296 32.61 -6.09 -28.92
CA VAL A 296 33.07 -5.11 -29.91
C VAL A 296 34.42 -4.53 -29.47
N ALA A 297 35.42 -4.62 -30.33
CA ALA A 297 36.68 -3.90 -30.15
C ALA A 297 36.49 -2.39 -30.39
N ASP A 298 37.22 -1.56 -29.66
CA ASP A 298 37.21 -0.09 -29.78
C ASP A 298 35.80 0.55 -29.71
N PRO A 299 35.10 0.45 -28.56
CA PRO A 299 33.76 1.00 -28.42
C PRO A 299 33.73 2.52 -28.70
N SER A 300 32.72 2.97 -29.44
CA SER A 300 32.55 4.38 -29.84
C SER A 300 31.94 5.27 -28.76
N ALA A 301 31.45 4.68 -27.67
CA ALA A 301 30.85 5.37 -26.53
C ALA A 301 31.49 4.92 -25.21
N PRO A 302 31.58 5.81 -24.20
CA PRO A 302 32.21 5.48 -22.93
C PRO A 302 31.35 4.51 -22.11
N ARG A 303 32.03 3.67 -21.34
CA ARG A 303 31.47 2.77 -20.33
C ARG A 303 31.89 3.31 -18.97
N ILE A 304 30.98 3.93 -18.23
CA ILE A 304 31.32 4.65 -17.00
C ILE A 304 30.98 3.78 -15.79
N GLY A 305 32.00 3.45 -14.98
CA GLY A 305 31.80 2.66 -13.77
C GLY A 305 31.26 3.47 -12.59
N ILE A 306 31.80 4.67 -12.38
CA ILE A 306 31.37 5.62 -11.35
C ILE A 306 31.48 7.01 -11.94
N GLU A 307 30.40 7.78 -11.84
CA GLU A 307 30.39 9.21 -12.11
C GLU A 307 30.11 9.96 -10.81
N GLN A 308 30.98 10.91 -10.45
CA GLN A 308 30.79 11.77 -9.29
C GLN A 308 30.67 13.21 -9.77
N ILE A 309 29.47 13.77 -9.65
CA ILE A 309 29.16 15.12 -10.12
C ILE A 309 29.00 16.04 -8.92
N VAL A 310 29.76 17.14 -8.90
CA VAL A 310 29.55 18.25 -7.98
C VAL A 310 29.27 19.50 -8.78
N SER A 311 28.02 19.93 -8.78
CA SER A 311 27.55 21.12 -9.47
C SER A 311 27.19 22.22 -8.48
N GLY A 312 27.39 23.46 -8.88
CA GLY A 312 26.99 24.62 -8.09
C GLY A 312 27.08 25.91 -8.90
N ASN A 313 26.30 26.91 -8.49
CA ASN A 313 26.35 28.25 -9.08
C ASN A 313 27.19 29.19 -8.19
N GLY A 314 27.92 30.11 -8.81
CA GLY A 314 28.74 31.10 -8.10
C GLY A 314 30.12 30.59 -7.62
N THR A 315 30.90 31.50 -7.06
CA THR A 315 32.30 31.28 -6.61
C THR A 315 32.39 30.35 -5.39
N ASP A 316 33.55 29.71 -5.21
CA ASP A 316 33.88 28.91 -4.03
C ASP A 316 35.22 29.36 -3.43
N ALA A 317 35.25 30.59 -2.89
CA ALA A 317 36.48 31.17 -2.32
C ALA A 317 37.04 30.36 -1.13
N ASN A 318 36.19 29.57 -0.47
CA ASN A 318 36.55 28.72 0.67
C ASN A 318 36.96 27.29 0.27
N LYS A 319 36.87 26.93 -1.02
CA LYS A 319 37.17 25.59 -1.54
C LYS A 319 36.36 24.49 -0.83
N ALA A 320 35.08 24.75 -0.55
CA ALA A 320 34.23 23.88 0.25
C ALA A 320 33.57 22.75 -0.57
N ARG A 321 33.53 22.85 -1.90
CA ARG A 321 32.94 21.81 -2.77
C ARG A 321 33.96 20.71 -3.02
N VAL A 322 33.65 19.49 -2.57
CA VAL A 322 34.54 18.32 -2.67
C VAL A 322 33.85 17.20 -3.46
N GLY A 323 34.49 16.73 -4.53
CA GLY A 323 33.97 15.65 -5.38
C GLY A 323 34.15 14.25 -4.78
N LEU A 324 35.36 13.97 -4.32
CA LEU A 324 35.72 12.72 -3.65
C LEU A 324 36.55 13.04 -2.42
N ASP A 325 36.11 12.56 -1.26
CA ASP A 325 36.84 12.64 0.00
C ASP A 325 37.19 11.23 0.50
N VAL A 326 38.46 10.98 0.79
CA VAL A 326 38.98 9.69 1.27
C VAL A 326 39.58 9.89 2.66
N VAL A 327 38.84 9.47 3.68
CA VAL A 327 39.15 9.77 5.09
C VAL A 327 39.60 8.51 5.83
N ALA A 328 40.78 8.56 6.43
CA ALA A 328 41.23 7.58 7.42
C ALA A 328 40.83 8.05 8.83
N SER A 329 40.14 7.20 9.59
CA SER A 329 39.73 7.53 10.96
C SER A 329 39.75 6.30 11.86
N ARG A 330 39.86 6.52 13.17
CA ARG A 330 39.86 5.47 14.20
C ARG A 330 38.50 5.45 14.92
N PRO A 331 37.45 4.88 14.32
CA PRO A 331 36.13 4.92 14.94
C PRO A 331 36.11 4.03 16.19
N SER A 332 35.60 4.54 17.32
CA SER A 332 35.16 3.73 18.44
C SER A 332 33.63 3.77 18.57
N ALA A 333 33.07 2.83 19.34
CA ALA A 333 31.66 2.85 19.69
C ALA A 333 31.27 4.24 20.24
N GLY A 334 30.13 4.78 19.80
CA GLY A 334 29.66 6.12 20.19
C GLY A 334 30.25 7.30 19.39
N GLY A 335 31.03 7.05 18.32
CA GLY A 335 31.47 8.10 17.39
C GLY A 335 32.68 8.91 17.87
N VAL A 336 33.32 8.50 18.96
CA VAL A 336 34.58 9.10 19.43
C VAL A 336 35.75 8.53 18.63
N TYR A 337 36.71 9.36 18.24
CA TYR A 337 37.95 8.88 17.64
C TYR A 337 38.97 8.51 18.73
N SER A 338 39.29 7.23 18.89
CA SER A 338 40.19 6.75 19.96
C SER A 338 40.96 5.48 19.55
N GLY A 339 41.93 5.05 20.36
CA GLY A 339 42.73 3.83 20.13
C GLY A 339 44.20 4.06 19.74
N ALA A 340 44.89 3.02 19.29
CA ALA A 340 46.27 3.08 18.81
C ALA A 340 46.38 3.85 17.48
N ASN A 341 47.57 4.32 17.10
CA ASN A 341 47.75 4.97 15.80
C ASN A 341 47.42 3.98 14.66
N MET A 342 46.78 4.48 13.61
CA MET A 342 46.49 3.68 12.42
C MET A 342 47.12 4.31 11.19
N THR A 343 47.37 3.48 10.18
CA THR A 343 47.80 3.92 8.85
C THR A 343 46.86 3.31 7.82
N LEU A 344 46.26 4.14 6.97
CA LEU A 344 45.60 3.66 5.77
C LEU A 344 46.67 3.22 4.77
N GLY A 345 46.73 1.94 4.44
CA GLY A 345 47.79 1.39 3.58
C GLY A 345 47.78 1.96 2.15
N THR A 346 46.60 2.19 1.59
CA THR A 346 46.44 2.83 0.27
C THR A 346 45.17 3.68 0.26
N GLY A 347 45.26 4.92 -0.21
CA GLY A 347 44.10 5.79 -0.41
C GLY A 347 43.31 5.40 -1.67
N ILE A 348 43.93 5.61 -2.84
CA ILE A 348 43.38 5.22 -4.14
C ILE A 348 44.31 4.21 -4.79
N ARG A 349 43.75 3.08 -5.25
CA ARG A 349 44.50 2.02 -5.94
C ARG A 349 43.92 1.81 -7.34
N VAL A 350 44.79 1.90 -8.36
CA VAL A 350 44.46 1.58 -9.75
C VAL A 350 45.29 0.38 -10.19
N VAL A 351 44.64 -0.74 -10.53
CA VAL A 351 45.33 -2.00 -10.82
C VAL A 351 44.54 -2.82 -11.86
N GLY A 352 45.26 -3.52 -12.74
CA GLY A 352 44.66 -4.54 -13.60
C GLY A 352 44.30 -5.81 -12.81
N GLN A 353 43.42 -6.64 -13.37
CA GLN A 353 43.03 -7.89 -12.71
C GLN A 353 44.23 -8.85 -12.61
N VAL A 354 44.58 -9.22 -11.38
CA VAL A 354 45.80 -10.01 -11.09
C VAL A 354 45.72 -11.45 -11.60
N ALA A 355 44.51 -11.96 -11.83
CA ALA A 355 44.32 -13.28 -12.45
C ALA A 355 44.44 -13.22 -13.98
N ASP A 356 44.44 -12.03 -14.59
CA ASP A 356 44.43 -11.82 -16.04
C ASP A 356 45.63 -10.99 -16.52
N VAL A 357 46.80 -11.30 -15.94
CA VAL A 357 48.06 -10.63 -16.25
C VAL A 357 48.40 -10.80 -17.73
N GLY A 358 48.73 -9.70 -18.40
CA GLY A 358 49.10 -9.68 -19.81
C GLY A 358 47.95 -9.34 -20.76
N HIS A 359 46.69 -9.47 -20.32
CA HIS A 359 45.52 -9.12 -21.12
C HIS A 359 44.81 -7.87 -20.57
N ALA A 360 44.72 -7.73 -19.25
CA ALA A 360 44.16 -6.53 -18.61
C ALA A 360 45.23 -5.46 -18.37
N ARG A 361 45.05 -4.26 -18.94
CA ARG A 361 45.94 -3.11 -18.72
C ARG A 361 45.17 -1.81 -18.52
N VAL A 362 45.69 -0.95 -17.64
CA VAL A 362 45.24 0.44 -17.51
C VAL A 362 46.18 1.30 -18.36
N SER A 363 45.68 1.80 -19.50
CA SER A 363 46.50 2.61 -20.42
C SER A 363 46.73 4.03 -19.92
N ARG A 364 45.77 4.58 -19.16
CA ARG A 364 45.84 5.89 -18.51
C ARG A 364 45.29 5.75 -17.09
N GLY A 365 46.12 6.06 -16.08
CA GLY A 365 45.74 5.92 -14.67
C GLY A 365 44.88 7.08 -14.17
N LEU A 366 45.46 8.28 -14.12
CA LEU A 366 44.78 9.52 -13.76
C LEU A 366 44.88 10.51 -14.92
N VAL A 367 43.77 11.13 -15.30
CA VAL A 367 43.68 12.03 -16.45
C VAL A 367 42.94 13.30 -16.03
N PHE A 368 43.52 14.45 -16.35
CA PHE A 368 42.95 15.77 -16.07
C PHE A 368 42.56 16.43 -17.40
N GLY A 369 41.30 16.26 -17.81
CA GLY A 369 40.78 16.71 -19.10
C GLY A 369 41.11 15.80 -20.29
N ALA A 370 40.45 16.03 -21.43
CA ALA A 370 40.67 15.28 -22.67
C ALA A 370 40.65 16.20 -23.90
N ALA A 371 41.22 15.77 -25.03
CA ALA A 371 41.25 16.60 -26.25
C ALA A 371 39.84 17.02 -26.73
N SER A 372 38.83 16.17 -26.52
CA SER A 372 37.42 16.46 -26.82
C SER A 372 36.70 17.24 -25.72
N SER A 373 37.30 17.39 -24.55
CA SER A 373 36.74 18.11 -23.39
C SER A 373 37.88 18.75 -22.59
N PRO A 374 38.49 19.84 -23.11
CA PRO A 374 39.51 20.57 -22.39
C PRO A 374 38.89 21.19 -21.14
N THR A 375 39.66 21.27 -20.07
CA THR A 375 39.23 21.86 -18.80
C THR A 375 40.38 22.64 -18.20
N ASP A 376 40.02 23.71 -17.51
CA ASP A 376 40.97 24.57 -16.82
C ASP A 376 41.18 24.06 -15.39
N PHE A 377 42.41 24.16 -14.91
CA PHE A 377 42.77 23.85 -13.54
C PHE A 377 43.79 24.88 -13.04
N ASP A 378 43.63 25.34 -11.80
CA ASP A 378 44.68 26.11 -11.12
C ASP A 378 45.83 25.20 -10.67
N ALA A 379 45.50 23.99 -10.20
CA ALA A 379 46.45 22.95 -9.82
C ALA A 379 45.86 21.55 -10.05
N ALA A 380 46.65 20.64 -10.63
CA ALA A 380 46.23 19.24 -10.85
C ALA A 380 46.54 18.34 -9.64
N ILE A 381 47.72 18.49 -9.04
CA ILE A 381 48.15 17.80 -7.82
C ILE A 381 48.69 18.85 -6.86
N ASP A 382 48.04 19.01 -5.70
CA ASP A 382 48.43 19.97 -4.66
C ASP A 382 48.87 19.22 -3.39
N THR A 383 50.12 19.42 -2.99
CA THR A 383 50.71 18.85 -1.77
C THR A 383 51.13 19.92 -0.75
N THR A 384 50.71 21.17 -0.95
CA THR A 384 51.16 22.33 -0.15
C THR A 384 50.88 22.19 1.35
N ASN A 385 49.78 21.54 1.71
CA ASN A 385 49.36 21.33 3.10
C ASN A 385 49.66 19.90 3.61
N ALA A 386 50.42 19.09 2.86
CA ALA A 386 50.80 17.74 3.26
C ALA A 386 52.12 17.74 4.05
N THR A 387 52.20 16.93 5.10
CA THR A 387 53.45 16.63 5.81
C THR A 387 53.87 15.19 5.51
N PHE A 388 55.11 15.00 5.09
CA PHE A 388 55.67 13.68 4.82
C PHE A 388 56.54 13.23 6.00
N SER A 389 56.48 11.95 6.36
CA SER A 389 57.46 11.36 7.26
C SER A 389 58.87 11.46 6.66
N PHE A 390 59.91 11.35 7.48
CA PHE A 390 61.28 11.46 7.01
C PHE A 390 61.57 10.43 5.89
N GLY A 391 61.94 10.92 4.70
CA GLY A 391 62.15 10.10 3.50
C GLY A 391 60.90 9.80 2.67
N GLY A 392 59.72 10.27 3.07
CA GLY A 392 58.50 10.17 2.27
C GLY A 392 58.56 11.04 1.01
N ALA A 393 58.02 10.54 -0.10
CA ALA A 393 58.02 11.22 -1.40
C ALA A 393 56.60 11.66 -1.79
N ALA A 394 56.49 12.86 -2.37
CA ALA A 394 55.23 13.31 -2.98
C ALA A 394 54.89 12.49 -4.24
N ILE A 395 55.91 12.13 -5.03
CA ILE A 395 55.81 11.22 -6.17
C ILE A 395 56.95 10.22 -6.05
N LEU A 396 56.62 8.94 -5.89
CA LEU A 396 57.60 7.84 -5.82
C LEU A 396 57.68 7.15 -7.18
N MET A 397 58.87 7.12 -7.76
CA MET A 397 59.13 6.50 -9.07
C MET A 397 60.30 5.51 -8.97
N ALA A 398 60.18 4.38 -9.66
CA ALA A 398 61.28 3.44 -9.82
C ALA A 398 62.29 3.94 -10.87
N GLN A 399 63.52 3.42 -10.81
CA GLN A 399 64.56 3.74 -11.79
C GLN A 399 64.07 3.48 -13.22
N GLY A 400 64.33 4.43 -14.13
CA GLY A 400 63.92 4.35 -15.53
C GLY A 400 62.47 4.76 -15.82
N GLN A 401 61.63 4.98 -14.79
CA GLN A 401 60.33 5.62 -14.98
C GLN A 401 60.51 7.11 -15.33
N ARG A 402 59.58 7.65 -16.12
CA ARG A 402 59.73 8.98 -16.73
C ARG A 402 58.53 9.89 -16.46
N ILE A 403 58.82 11.16 -16.22
CA ILE A 403 57.84 12.25 -16.34
C ILE A 403 57.99 12.80 -17.75
N SER A 404 56.94 12.69 -18.56
CA SER A 404 56.93 13.19 -19.93
C SER A 404 56.34 14.60 -20.02
N PHE A 405 56.94 15.43 -20.87
CA PHE A 405 56.44 16.76 -21.22
C PHE A 405 55.77 16.78 -22.60
N THR A 406 55.70 15.64 -23.27
CA THR A 406 55.11 15.50 -24.61
C THR A 406 54.29 14.21 -24.73
N GLY A 407 53.34 14.17 -25.66
CA GLY A 407 52.51 12.99 -25.90
C GLY A 407 53.26 11.78 -26.45
N THR A 408 54.42 12.01 -27.09
CA THR A 408 55.27 10.98 -27.71
C THR A 408 56.39 10.47 -26.78
N ASN A 409 56.50 11.01 -25.55
CA ASN A 409 57.54 10.65 -24.59
C ASN A 409 58.97 10.95 -25.08
N ASP A 410 59.13 11.90 -25.99
CA ASP A 410 60.42 12.30 -26.53
C ASP A 410 61.12 13.36 -25.66
N ARG A 411 60.42 14.05 -24.76
CA ARG A 411 61.00 14.97 -23.78
C ARG A 411 60.63 14.57 -22.37
N THR A 412 61.61 14.17 -21.58
CA THR A 412 61.34 13.54 -20.27
C THR A 412 62.32 13.94 -19.19
N LEU A 413 61.88 13.83 -17.94
CA LEU A 413 62.72 13.76 -16.75
C LEU A 413 62.69 12.33 -16.20
N ASP A 414 63.86 11.76 -15.89
CA ASP A 414 63.97 10.41 -15.31
C ASP A 414 65.19 10.28 -14.39
N PHE A 415 65.13 9.31 -13.46
CA PHE A 415 66.29 8.88 -12.68
C PHE A 415 66.79 7.53 -13.19
N THR A 416 68.00 7.50 -13.73
CA THR A 416 68.60 6.29 -14.29
C THR A 416 70.12 6.31 -14.09
N SER A 417 70.68 5.20 -13.62
CA SER A 417 72.12 4.99 -13.47
C SER A 417 72.82 6.01 -12.54
N GLY A 418 72.13 6.46 -11.48
CA GLY A 418 72.67 7.45 -10.53
C GLY A 418 72.64 8.89 -11.02
N PHE A 419 71.85 9.18 -12.06
CA PHE A 419 71.65 10.52 -12.59
C PHE A 419 70.18 10.88 -12.67
N LEU A 420 69.86 12.13 -12.31
CA LEU A 420 68.65 12.81 -12.76
C LEU A 420 68.91 13.35 -14.17
N ASN A 421 68.11 12.91 -15.15
CA ASN A 421 68.32 13.19 -16.56
C ASN A 421 67.17 14.00 -17.15
N TYR A 422 67.47 15.11 -17.82
CA TYR A 422 66.58 15.64 -18.85
C TYR A 422 66.95 15.02 -20.19
N ARG A 423 66.00 14.35 -20.85
CA ARG A 423 66.21 13.68 -22.14
C ARG A 423 65.44 14.33 -23.26
N VAL A 424 66.01 14.26 -24.46
CA VAL A 424 65.35 14.58 -25.72
C VAL A 424 65.60 13.45 -26.72
N ALA A 425 64.54 12.91 -27.31
CA ALA A 425 64.56 11.74 -28.20
C ALA A 425 65.34 10.55 -27.61
N GLY A 426 65.14 10.28 -26.31
CA GLY A 426 65.78 9.19 -25.58
C GLY A 426 67.23 9.43 -25.13
N ALA A 427 67.91 10.46 -25.65
CA ALA A 427 69.28 10.80 -25.26
C ALA A 427 69.31 11.80 -24.10
N PRO A 428 70.15 11.61 -23.06
CA PRO A 428 70.33 12.60 -22.00
C PRO A 428 70.98 13.87 -22.57
N LYS A 429 70.41 15.04 -22.26
CA LYS A 429 70.93 16.35 -22.67
C LYS A 429 71.57 17.11 -21.53
N VAL A 430 70.99 16.95 -20.33
CA VAL A 430 71.54 17.44 -19.07
C VAL A 430 71.38 16.34 -18.03
N GLN A 431 72.43 16.08 -17.26
CA GLN A 431 72.43 15.08 -16.20
C GLN A 431 73.00 15.68 -14.92
N ILE A 432 72.41 15.33 -13.78
CA ILE A 432 72.91 15.68 -12.45
C ILE A 432 73.19 14.36 -11.72
N SER A 433 74.43 14.15 -11.28
CA SER A 433 74.81 12.97 -10.50
C SER A 433 74.45 13.12 -9.03
N ASP A 434 74.37 12.00 -8.32
CA ASP A 434 74.19 12.01 -6.86
C ASP A 434 75.35 12.70 -6.10
N ALA A 435 76.53 12.80 -6.73
CA ALA A 435 77.66 13.56 -6.20
C ALA A 435 77.58 15.08 -6.49
N GLY A 436 76.50 15.55 -7.13
CA GLY A 436 76.25 16.96 -7.47
C GLY A 436 76.93 17.44 -8.77
N GLY A 437 77.50 16.53 -9.56
CA GLY A 437 78.13 16.87 -10.83
C GLY A 437 77.11 17.10 -11.94
N ILE A 438 77.37 18.06 -12.83
CA ILE A 438 76.51 18.35 -13.99
C ILE A 438 77.22 17.94 -15.28
N LEU A 439 76.56 17.14 -16.10
CA LEU A 439 77.00 16.81 -17.46
C LEU A 439 76.02 17.42 -18.46
N ALA A 440 76.52 18.31 -19.33
CA ALA A 440 75.75 18.92 -20.40
C ALA A 440 76.32 18.50 -21.75
N GLN A 441 75.47 18.04 -22.67
CA GLN A 441 75.90 17.65 -24.02
C GLN A 441 76.13 18.84 -24.97
N ALA A 442 75.85 20.05 -24.52
CA ALA A 442 76.11 21.29 -25.23
C ALA A 442 76.77 22.29 -24.27
N SER A 443 77.29 23.39 -24.83
CA SER A 443 77.88 24.46 -24.04
C SER A 443 76.88 25.02 -23.03
N ILE A 444 77.36 25.23 -21.80
CA ILE A 444 76.61 25.98 -20.78
C ILE A 444 76.84 27.46 -21.05
N VAL A 445 75.76 28.17 -21.37
CA VAL A 445 75.79 29.63 -21.56
C VAL A 445 75.39 30.29 -20.25
N GLN A 446 76.34 30.92 -19.58
CA GLN A 446 76.11 31.70 -18.36
C GLN A 446 76.01 33.19 -18.72
N PRO A 447 75.06 33.96 -18.14
CA PRO A 447 75.03 35.41 -18.27
C PRO A 447 76.35 36.04 -17.81
N LEU A 448 76.91 36.93 -18.64
CA LEU A 448 78.12 37.66 -18.29
C LEU A 448 77.82 38.72 -17.22
N ALA A 449 78.67 38.79 -16.21
CA ALA A 449 78.57 39.73 -15.10
C ALA A 449 79.96 40.09 -14.57
N THR A 450 80.17 41.38 -14.33
CA THR A 450 81.40 41.91 -13.72
C THR A 450 81.12 42.22 -12.25
N PRO A 451 81.87 41.65 -11.29
CA PRO A 451 81.79 42.07 -9.89
C PRO A 451 82.05 43.58 -9.74
N ALA A 452 81.22 44.27 -8.94
CA ALA A 452 81.30 45.74 -8.79
C ALA A 452 82.65 46.23 -8.23
N SER A 453 83.36 45.40 -7.47
CA SER A 453 84.72 45.63 -7.00
C SER A 453 85.38 44.29 -6.62
N SER A 454 86.69 44.29 -6.37
CA SER A 454 87.40 43.11 -5.83
C SER A 454 86.91 42.69 -4.45
N THR A 455 86.17 43.56 -3.75
CA THR A 455 85.59 43.30 -2.42
C THR A 455 84.07 43.20 -2.43
N ALA A 456 83.46 43.11 -3.63
CA ALA A 456 82.01 42.95 -3.75
C ALA A 456 81.55 41.63 -3.10
N THR A 457 80.33 41.63 -2.57
CA THR A 457 79.78 40.47 -1.86
C THR A 457 79.86 39.20 -2.70
N CYS A 458 80.48 38.15 -2.17
CA CYS A 458 80.59 36.85 -2.85
C CYS A 458 80.86 35.70 -1.90
N THR A 459 80.44 34.50 -2.31
CA THR A 459 80.75 33.23 -1.65
C THR A 459 81.91 32.54 -2.36
N GLN A 460 82.87 32.03 -1.60
CA GLN A 460 84.03 31.29 -2.15
C GLN A 460 83.57 30.19 -3.13
N GLY A 461 84.28 30.07 -4.26
CA GLY A 461 83.97 29.14 -5.33
C GLY A 461 83.02 29.69 -6.41
N THR A 462 82.41 30.86 -6.20
CA THR A 462 81.60 31.51 -7.23
C THR A 462 82.48 31.91 -8.42
N ILE A 463 82.03 31.58 -9.64
CA ILE A 463 82.69 31.96 -10.89
C ILE A 463 81.77 32.89 -11.68
N GLN A 464 82.33 33.99 -12.16
CA GLN A 464 81.69 34.89 -13.13
C GLN A 464 82.64 35.15 -14.30
N ALA A 465 82.09 35.64 -15.39
CA ALA A 465 82.88 36.12 -16.51
C ALA A 465 82.23 37.36 -17.11
N ASP A 466 83.04 38.22 -17.69
CA ASP A 466 82.58 39.24 -18.63
C ASP A 466 83.30 39.10 -19.97
N ALA A 467 83.14 40.07 -20.85
CA ALA A 467 83.77 40.04 -22.17
C ALA A 467 85.30 40.06 -22.13
N SER A 468 85.92 40.34 -20.97
CA SER A 468 87.35 40.59 -20.82
C SER A 468 88.01 39.77 -19.71
N PHE A 469 87.28 39.23 -18.74
CA PHE A 469 87.84 38.54 -17.59
C PHE A 469 86.99 37.37 -17.12
N VAL A 470 87.65 36.36 -16.54
CA VAL A 470 87.01 35.37 -15.66
C VAL A 470 87.33 35.75 -14.22
N TYR A 471 86.30 35.82 -13.39
CA TYR A 471 86.36 36.16 -11.97
C TYR A 471 86.08 34.91 -11.14
N VAL A 472 86.88 34.69 -10.10
CA VAL A 472 86.68 33.63 -9.11
C VAL A 472 86.70 34.25 -7.72
N CYS A 473 85.64 34.04 -6.95
CA CYS A 473 85.61 34.40 -5.54
C CYS A 473 86.45 33.37 -4.77
N VAL A 474 87.60 33.78 -4.24
CA VAL A 474 88.55 32.85 -3.60
C VAL A 474 88.42 32.78 -2.08
N ALA A 475 87.76 33.78 -1.50
CA ALA A 475 87.36 33.86 -0.10
C ALA A 475 86.12 34.77 -0.01
N ALA A 476 85.43 34.79 1.13
CA ALA A 476 84.26 35.65 1.31
C ALA A 476 84.56 37.10 0.89
N ASN A 477 83.72 37.63 -0.01
CA ASN A 477 83.83 38.98 -0.56
C ASN A 477 85.22 39.30 -1.14
N THR A 478 85.93 38.31 -1.68
CA THR A 478 87.27 38.49 -2.25
C THR A 478 87.33 37.89 -3.64
N TRP A 479 87.27 38.75 -4.65
CA TRP A 479 87.37 38.36 -6.05
C TRP A 479 88.81 38.43 -6.55
N LYS A 480 89.21 37.37 -7.24
CA LYS A 480 90.34 37.39 -8.17
C LYS A 480 89.81 37.30 -9.58
N ARG A 481 90.57 37.83 -10.54
CA ARG A 481 90.23 37.76 -11.96
C ARG A 481 91.45 37.38 -12.78
N THR A 482 91.21 36.77 -13.94
CA THR A 482 92.20 36.57 -14.99
C THR A 482 91.68 37.20 -16.28
N ALA A 483 92.55 37.85 -17.04
CA ALA A 483 92.19 38.42 -18.32
C ALA A 483 91.94 37.30 -19.33
N LEU A 484 90.89 37.47 -20.14
CA LEU A 484 90.66 36.71 -21.35
C LEU A 484 91.56 37.27 -22.45
N THR A 485 92.04 36.38 -23.33
CA THR A 485 92.77 36.75 -24.53
C THR A 485 92.15 36.03 -25.72
N SER A 486 92.25 36.59 -26.91
CA SER A 486 91.90 35.86 -28.13
C SER A 486 92.80 34.63 -28.25
N PHE A 487 92.21 33.49 -28.58
CA PHE A 487 92.95 32.28 -28.89
C PHE A 487 93.53 32.33 -30.31
#